data_AF-A0A519BJZ6-F1
#
_entry.id   AF-A0A519BJZ6-F1
#
_cell.length_a   1.000
_cell.length_b   1.000
_cell.length_c   1.000
_cell.angle_alpha   90.00
_cell.angle_beta   90.00
_cell.angle_gamma   90.00
#
_symmetry.space_group_name_H-M   'P 1'
#
loop_
_entity.id
_entity.type
_entity.pdbx_description
1 polymer ?
#
loop_
_entity_poly.entity_id
_entity_poly.type
_entity_poly.pdbx_seq_one_letter_code
_entity_poly.pdbx_strand_id
1 'polypeptide(L)'
;MKALAVKPSEKRISTSIKLNKKNRDFAKDFFKKYNLTLSDGINIFLAKVVMDKKLPFELEIPNKETRKAIKEAENGIGTYYDSVEDLMRDLRN
;
A
#
# COMPACT_ATOMS: atom_id res chain seq x y z
N MET A 1 -18.08 34.13 16.07
CA MET A 1 -17.07 33.04 16.17
C MET A 1 -17.78 31.74 15.84
N LYS A 2 -17.52 31.12 14.67
CA LYS A 2 -18.16 29.86 14.27
C LYS A 2 -17.54 28.70 15.06
N ALA A 3 -18.36 27.98 15.81
CA ALA A 3 -17.99 26.71 16.41
C ALA A 3 -17.62 25.73 15.29
N LEU A 4 -16.38 25.24 15.32
CA LEU A 4 -15.95 24.12 14.51
C LEU A 4 -16.67 22.88 15.08
N ALA A 5 -17.69 22.40 14.37
CA ALA A 5 -18.39 21.17 14.73
C ALA A 5 -17.39 20.00 14.68
N VAL A 6 -16.93 19.56 15.85
CA VAL A 6 -16.22 18.29 15.99
C VAL A 6 -17.24 17.22 15.60
N LYS A 7 -17.01 16.57 14.45
CA LYS A 7 -17.84 15.45 13.98
C LYS A 7 -17.99 14.42 15.12
N PRO A 8 -19.13 13.74 15.25
CA PRO A 8 -19.37 12.78 16.31
C PRO A 8 -18.22 11.78 16.37
N SER A 9 -17.69 11.53 17.58
CA SER A 9 -16.63 10.55 17.78
C SER A 9 -17.09 9.21 17.22
N GLU A 10 -16.47 8.80 16.12
CA GLU A 10 -16.73 7.53 15.45
C GLU A 10 -16.66 6.37 16.45
N LYS A 11 -17.54 5.37 16.31
CA LYS A 11 -17.65 4.27 17.27
C LYS A 11 -16.30 3.54 17.38
N ARG A 12 -15.60 3.73 18.51
CA ARG A 12 -14.34 3.05 18.78
C ARG A 12 -14.60 1.61 19.18
N ILE A 13 -13.93 0.68 18.53
CA ILE A 13 -13.92 -0.74 18.89
C ILE A 13 -12.57 -1.10 19.49
N SER A 14 -12.59 -1.93 20.53
CA SER A 14 -11.36 -2.54 21.06
C SER A 14 -11.13 -3.86 20.33
N THR A 15 -9.92 -4.07 19.83
CA THR A 15 -9.53 -5.29 19.11
C THR A 15 -8.25 -5.83 19.71
N SER A 16 -8.24 -7.12 20.04
CA SER A 16 -7.03 -7.83 20.48
C SER A 16 -6.25 -8.30 19.26
N ILE A 17 -4.96 -7.92 19.18
CA ILE A 17 -4.08 -8.26 18.05
C ILE A 17 -2.84 -8.95 18.61
N LYS A 18 -2.47 -10.09 18.01
CA LYS A 18 -1.20 -10.76 18.30
C LYS A 18 -0.08 -10.04 17.55
N LEU A 19 0.95 -9.63 18.28
CA LEU A 19 2.10 -8.90 17.74
C LEU A 19 3.40 -9.59 18.13
N ASN A 20 4.41 -9.47 17.27
CA ASN A 20 5.77 -9.83 17.64
C ASN A 20 6.29 -8.83 18.70
N LYS A 21 6.82 -9.34 19.83
CA LYS A 21 7.28 -8.52 20.95
C LYS A 21 8.35 -7.50 20.55
N LYS A 22 9.38 -7.93 19.80
CA LYS A 22 10.48 -7.06 19.36
C LYS A 22 9.98 -5.89 18.52
N ASN A 23 9.12 -6.17 17.55
CA ASN A 23 8.57 -5.15 16.65
C ASN A 23 7.64 -4.20 17.41
N ARG A 24 6.81 -4.74 18.31
CA ARG A 24 5.88 -3.95 19.13
C ARG A 24 6.62 -2.98 20.04
N ASP A 25 7.68 -3.43 20.70
CA ASP A 25 8.46 -2.60 21.62
C ASP A 25 9.22 -1.51 20.85
N PHE A 26 9.86 -1.86 19.72
CA PHE A 26 10.48 -0.88 18.83
C PHE A 26 9.48 0.18 18.33
N ALA A 27 8.33 -0.24 17.81
CA ALA A 27 7.31 0.67 17.29
C ALA A 27 6.78 1.60 18.38
N LYS A 28 6.57 1.09 19.61
CA LYS A 28 6.14 1.88 20.76
C LYS A 28 7.14 2.99 21.08
N ASP A 29 8.44 2.69 21.11
CA ASP A 29 9.47 3.67 21.38
C ASP A 29 9.64 4.67 20.23
N PHE A 30 9.51 4.20 18.98
CA PHE A 30 9.52 5.06 17.81
C PHE A 30 8.39 6.08 17.82
N PHE A 31 7.13 5.62 18.00
CA PHE A 31 5.97 6.51 18.03
C PHE A 31 6.01 7.50 19.20
N LYS A 32 6.56 7.09 20.35
CA LYS A 32 6.72 7.97 21.52
C LYS A 32 7.57 9.20 21.21
N LYS A 33 8.57 9.11 20.31
CA LYS A 33 9.37 10.26 19.87
C LYS A 33 8.54 11.34 19.18
N TYR A 34 7.41 10.95 18.59
CA TYR A 34 6.45 11.82 17.92
C TYR A 34 5.21 12.11 18.78
N ASN A 35 5.26 11.78 20.08
CA ASN A 35 4.13 11.90 21.00
C ASN A 35 2.87 11.10 20.55
N LEU A 36 3.10 9.99 19.84
CA LEU A 36 2.07 9.08 19.37
C LEU A 36 2.10 7.78 20.19
N THR A 37 0.93 7.18 20.37
CA THR A 37 0.80 5.84 20.93
C THR A 37 0.91 4.78 19.84
N LEU A 38 1.12 3.52 20.24
CA LEU A 38 1.05 2.39 19.31
C LEU A 38 -0.31 2.30 18.60
N SER A 39 -1.39 2.63 19.31
CA SER A 39 -2.75 2.66 18.76
C SER A 39 -2.90 3.73 17.68
N ASP A 40 -2.29 4.90 17.86
CA ASP A 40 -2.31 5.96 16.85
C ASP A 40 -1.61 5.51 15.56
N GLY A 41 -0.45 4.84 15.69
CA GLY A 41 0.25 4.25 14.55
C GLY A 41 -0.60 3.23 13.78
N ILE A 42 -1.31 2.34 14.49
CA ILE A 42 -2.22 1.37 13.87
C ILE A 42 -3.39 2.08 13.17
N ASN A 43 -3.97 3.10 13.80
CA ASN A 43 -5.06 3.87 13.20
C ASN A 43 -4.62 4.62 11.93
N ILE A 44 -3.41 5.19 11.93
CA ILE A 44 -2.82 5.83 10.74
C ILE A 44 -2.66 4.81 9.60
N PHE A 45 -2.17 3.61 9.91
CA PHE A 45 -2.06 2.52 8.93
C PHE A 45 -3.43 2.16 8.33
N LEU A 46 -4.45 1.96 9.17
CA LEU A 46 -5.80 1.62 8.72
C LEU A 46 -6.42 2.75 7.88
N ALA A 47 -6.25 4.00 8.31
CA ALA A 47 -6.71 5.16 7.56
C ALA A 47 -6.08 5.20 6.16
N LYS A 48 -4.78 4.91 6.04
CA LYS A 48 -4.10 4.89 4.74
C LYS A 48 -4.63 3.79 3.81
N VAL A 49 -4.90 2.60 4.36
CA VAL A 49 -5.53 1.49 3.60
C VAL A 49 -6.90 1.90 3.07
N VAL A 50 -7.73 2.52 3.91
CA VAL A 50 -9.09 2.95 3.53
C VAL A 50 -9.04 4.05 2.46
N MET A 51 -8.15 5.04 2.62
CA MET A 51 -8.02 6.15 1.66
C MET A 51 -7.57 5.69 0.28
N ASP A 52 -6.54 4.84 0.22
CA ASP A 52 -5.94 4.47 -1.06
C ASP A 52 -6.53 3.18 -1.67
N LYS A 53 -7.35 2.45 -0.91
CA LYS A 53 -7.88 1.12 -1.27
C LYS A 53 -6.79 0.13 -1.72
N LYS A 54 -5.58 0.30 -1.19
CA LYS A 54 -4.40 -0.54 -1.46
C LYS A 54 -3.58 -0.67 -0.19
N LEU A 55 -2.63 -1.61 -0.20
CA LEU A 55 -1.67 -1.72 0.89
C LEU A 55 -0.76 -0.50 0.92
N PRO A 56 -0.45 0.07 2.11
CA PRO A 56 0.31 1.30 2.26
C PRO A 56 1.82 1.06 2.16
N PHE A 57 2.22 -0.01 1.49
CA PHE A 57 3.59 -0.39 1.21
C PHE A 57 3.63 -0.97 -0.20
N GLU A 58 4.74 -0.76 -0.90
CA GLU A 58 4.96 -1.36 -2.20
C GLU A 58 5.08 -2.88 -2.04
N LEU A 59 4.22 -3.61 -2.73
CA LEU A 59 4.37 -5.05 -2.87
C LEU A 59 5.38 -5.30 -3.98
N GLU A 60 6.66 -5.43 -3.63
CA GLU A 60 7.74 -5.83 -4.55
C GLU A 60 7.64 -7.30 -5.01
N ILE A 61 6.47 -7.93 -4.91
CA ILE A 61 6.25 -9.28 -5.43
C ILE A 61 5.59 -9.12 -6.79
N PRO A 62 6.35 -9.01 -7.90
CA PRO A 62 5.76 -9.07 -9.23
C PRO A 62 4.91 -10.34 -9.30
N ASN A 63 3.66 -10.22 -9.76
CA ASN A 63 2.75 -11.34 -9.80
C ASN A 63 3.33 -12.45 -10.72
N LYS A 64 2.80 -13.69 -10.63
CA LYS A 64 3.36 -14.82 -11.39
C LYS A 64 3.46 -14.53 -12.90
N GLU A 65 2.47 -13.83 -13.46
CA GLU A 65 2.41 -13.46 -14.86
C GLU A 65 3.45 -12.38 -15.20
N THR A 66 3.59 -11.33 -14.39
CA THR A 66 4.60 -10.29 -14.53
C THR A 66 6.01 -10.87 -14.45
N ARG A 67 6.27 -11.83 -13.54
CA ARG A 67 7.57 -12.54 -13.50
C ARG A 67 7.84 -13.36 -14.75
N LYS A 68 6.82 -13.97 -15.34
CA LYS A 68 6.93 -14.73 -16.59
C LYS A 68 7.22 -13.78 -17.76
N ALA A 69 6.46 -12.70 -17.86
CA ALA A 69 6.63 -11.68 -18.90
C ALA A 69 8.01 -11.01 -18.85
N ILE A 70 8.53 -10.70 -17.65
CA ILE A 70 9.89 -10.16 -17.48
C ILE A 70 10.93 -11.17 -18.00
N LYS A 71 10.82 -12.45 -17.62
CA LYS A 71 11.73 -13.50 -18.10
C LYS A 71 11.62 -13.72 -19.60
N GLU A 72 10.42 -13.68 -20.17
CA GLU A 72 10.21 -13.81 -21.61
C GLU A 72 10.87 -12.64 -22.35
N ALA A 73 10.67 -11.41 -21.89
CA ALA A 73 11.33 -10.23 -22.44
C ALA A 73 12.86 -10.28 -22.34
N GLU A 74 13.42 -10.71 -21.20
CA GLU A 74 14.87 -10.90 -21.02
C GLU A 74 15.45 -11.96 -21.97
N ASN A 75 14.67 -12.97 -22.33
CA ASN A 75 15.07 -14.02 -23.27
C ASN A 75 14.76 -13.67 -24.74
N GLY A 76 14.33 -12.44 -25.03
CA GLY A 76 13.97 -11.99 -26.37
C GLY A 76 12.68 -12.62 -26.91
N ILE A 77 11.82 -13.12 -26.03
CA ILE A 77 10.52 -13.70 -26.36
C ILE A 77 9.47 -12.59 -26.22
N GLY A 78 8.97 -12.08 -27.34
CA GLY A 78 7.96 -11.04 -27.39
C GLY A 78 7.60 -10.65 -28.82
N THR A 79 6.58 -9.81 -28.97
CA THR A 79 6.22 -9.21 -30.24
C THR A 79 7.06 -7.97 -30.46
N TYR A 80 7.72 -7.88 -31.61
CA TYR A 80 8.51 -6.72 -32.03
C TYR A 80 7.77 -6.02 -33.16
N TYR A 81 7.80 -4.70 -33.15
CA TYR A 81 7.19 -3.86 -34.17
C TYR A 81 8.27 -2.92 -34.71
N ASP A 82 8.24 -2.70 -36.02
CA ASP A 82 9.22 -1.85 -36.70
C ASP A 82 8.94 -0.35 -36.51
N SER A 83 7.72 0.00 -36.10
CA SER A 83 7.29 1.38 -35.85
C SER A 83 6.34 1.51 -34.65
N VAL A 84 6.28 2.72 -34.09
CA VAL A 84 5.33 3.06 -33.01
C VAL A 84 3.89 2.98 -33.51
N GLU A 85 3.63 3.39 -34.75
CA GLU A 85 2.34 3.27 -35.42
C GLU A 85 1.83 1.81 -35.47
N ASP A 86 2.70 0.85 -35.80
CA ASP A 86 2.33 -0.56 -35.87
C ASP A 86 2.00 -1.15 -34.49
N LEU A 87 2.79 -0.80 -33.46
CA LEU A 87 2.50 -1.16 -32.06
C LEU A 87 1.13 -0.62 -31.61
N MET A 88 0.86 0.67 -31.89
CA MET A 88 -0.37 1.34 -31.46
C MET A 88 -1.61 0.82 -32.21
N ARG A 89 -1.43 0.31 -33.43
CA ARG A 89 -2.50 -0.33 -34.20
C ARG A 89 -2.91 -1.67 -33.58
N ASP A 90 -1.95 -2.46 -33.13
CA ASP A 90 -2.21 -3.77 -32.50
C ASP A 90 -2.87 -3.63 -31.11
N LEU A 91 -2.41 -2.69 -30.29
CA LEU A 91 -2.97 -2.41 -28.96
C LEU A 91 -4.42 -1.87 -28.96
N ARG A 92 -4.89 -1.37 -30.10
CA ARG A 92 -6.23 -0.77 -30.26
C ARG A 92 -7.29 -1.77 -30.73
N ASN A 93 -6.91 -3.02 -31.02
CA ASN A 93 -7.84 -4.11 -31.28
C ASN A 93 -8.43 -4.67 -29.98
#